data_AF-A0A3A4ZBV5-F1
#
_entry.id   AF-A0A3A4ZBV5-F1
#
_cell.length_a   1.000
_cell.length_b   1.000
_cell.length_c   1.000
_cell.angle_alpha   90.00
_cell.angle_beta   90.00
_cell.angle_gamma   90.00
#
_symmetry.space_group_name_H-M   'P 1'
#
loop_
_entity.id
_entity.type
_entity.pdbx_description
1 polymer ?
#
loop_
_entity_poly.entity_id
_entity_poly.type
_entity_poly.pdbx_seq_one_letter_code
_entity_poly.pdbx_strand_id
1 'polypeptide(L)' 'MAIGNVCIRCGKPRIVSRTWREQSGNATLTCTEYVCPDPECQKIVDKQLAKKVADKEANEKAREERALANKRNRTV' A
#
# COMPACT_ATOMS: atom_id res chain seq x y z
N MET A 1 -7.92 27.66 -4.79
CA MET A 1 -7.06 26.86 -5.69
C MET A 1 -6.59 25.64 -4.92
N ALA A 2 -7.17 24.45 -5.18
CA ALA A 2 -6.69 23.21 -4.59
C ALA A 2 -5.62 22.62 -5.51
N ILE A 3 -4.37 22.59 -5.06
CA ILE A 3 -3.31 21.76 -5.66
C ILE A 3 -3.64 20.31 -5.25
N GLY A 4 -4.72 19.73 -5.81
CA GLY A 4 -5.48 18.70 -5.12
C GLY A 4 -5.75 17.48 -5.99
N ASN A 5 -4.91 16.46 -5.84
CA ASN A 5 -5.21 15.08 -6.21
C ASN A 5 -5.55 14.79 -7.69
N VAL A 6 -4.81 15.39 -8.62
CA VAL A 6 -4.84 14.99 -10.04
C VAL A 6 -4.03 13.72 -10.26
N CYS A 7 -4.54 12.84 -11.13
CA CYS A 7 -3.84 11.62 -11.50
C CYS A 7 -2.60 11.97 -12.35
N ILE A 8 -1.41 11.61 -11.88
CA ILE A 8 -0.16 11.85 -12.60
C ILE A 8 -0.07 11.11 -13.95
N ARG A 9 -0.93 10.10 -14.16
CA ARG A 9 -0.94 9.29 -15.38
C ARG A 9 -1.89 9.83 -16.43
N CYS A 10 -3.13 10.17 -16.05
CA CYS A 10 -4.17 10.56 -16.99
C CYS A 10 -4.64 12.02 -16.83
N GLY A 11 -4.08 12.78 -15.88
CA GLY A 11 -4.42 14.18 -15.62
C GLY A 11 -5.78 14.42 -14.97
N LYS A 12 -6.67 13.42 -14.94
CA LYS A 12 -8.02 13.52 -14.37
C LYS A 12 -7.98 13.64 -12.83
N PRO A 13 -8.91 14.38 -12.20
CA PRO A 13 -9.02 14.44 -10.75
C PRO A 13 -9.37 13.06 -10.17
N ARG A 14 -8.64 12.62 -9.14
CA ARG A 14 -8.96 11.37 -8.42
C ARG A 14 -10.20 11.58 -7.55
N ILE A 15 -10.99 10.52 -7.42
CA ILE A 15 -12.18 10.47 -6.56
C ILE A 15 -11.86 9.80 -5.23
N VAL A 16 -12.56 10.17 -4.16
CA VAL A 16 -12.44 9.50 -2.87
C VAL A 16 -13.18 8.16 -2.95
N SER A 17 -12.46 7.06 -2.68
CA SER A 17 -13.03 5.71 -2.61
C SER A 17 -13.57 5.44 -1.22
N ARG A 18 -12.72 5.60 -0.20
CA ARG A 18 -13.08 5.37 1.19
C ARG A 18 -12.26 6.26 2.11
N THR A 19 -12.86 6.60 3.24
CA THR A 19 -12.17 7.24 4.37
C THR A 19 -12.42 6.42 5.60
N TRP A 20 -11.37 6.03 6.32
CA TRP A 20 -11.48 5.30 7.58
C TRP A 20 -10.56 5.91 8.62
N ARG A 21 -10.92 5.69 9.89
CA ARG A 21 -10.11 6.10 11.03
C ARG A 21 -9.52 4.85 11.66
N GLU A 22 -8.21 4.81 11.74
CA GLU A 22 -7.46 3.71 12.36
C GLU A 22 -6.78 4.26 13.61
N GLN A 23 -6.99 3.61 14.76
CA GLN A 23 -6.19 3.90 15.94
C GLN A 23 -4.89 3.10 15.87
N SER A 24 -3.75 3.82 15.87
CA SER A 24 -2.43 3.22 15.98
C SER A 24 -1.77 3.74 17.25
N GLY A 25 -1.73 2.88 18.27
CA GLY A 25 -1.28 3.25 19.61
C GLY A 25 -2.16 4.36 20.21
N ASN A 26 -1.54 5.51 20.53
CA ASN A 26 -2.22 6.66 21.11
C ASN A 26 -2.74 7.67 20.08
N ALA A 27 -2.52 7.43 18.77
CA ALA A 27 -2.90 8.35 17.71
C ALA A 27 -4.07 7.80 16.89
N THR A 28 -5.01 8.68 16.53
CA THR A 28 -6.06 8.36 15.55
C THR A 28 -5.61 8.85 14.17
N LEU A 29 -5.30 7.91 13.28
CA LEU A 29 -4.98 8.16 11.88
C LEU A 29 -6.28 8.25 11.09
N THR A 30 -6.46 9.31 10.32
CA THR A 30 -7.54 9.40 9.32
C THR A 30 -6.94 9.13 7.95
N CYS A 31 -7.29 7.99 7.38
CA CYS A 31 -6.80 7.55 6.08
C CYS A 31 -7.89 7.77 5.04
N THR A 32 -7.55 8.43 3.93
CA THR A 32 -8.42 8.60 2.78
C THR A 32 -7.78 7.96 1.56
N GLU A 33 -8.47 6.99 0.97
CA GLU A 33 -8.05 6.34 -0.25
C GLU A 33 -8.69 7.02 -1.47
N TYR A 34 -7.87 7.23 -2.50
CA TYR A 34 -8.25 7.88 -3.74
C TYR A 34 -8.08 6.95 -4.92
N VAL A 35 -9.04 6.98 -5.83
CA VAL A 35 -9.11 6.12 -7.03
C VAL A 35 -9.19 6.99 -8.27
N CYS A 36 -8.60 6.54 -9.36
CA CYS A 36 -8.72 7.20 -10.65
C CYS A 36 -10.08 6.85 -11.29
N PRO A 37 -10.87 7.84 -11.76
CA PRO A 37 -12.16 7.57 -12.41
C PRO A 37 -12.02 6.88 -13.77
N ASP A 38 -10.82 6.88 -14.35
CA ASP A 38 -10.53 6.22 -15.62
C ASP A 38 -10.16 4.75 -15.39
N PRO A 39 -10.96 3.79 -15.91
CA PRO A 39 -10.79 2.37 -15.63
C PRO A 39 -9.52 1.79 -16.26
N GLU A 40 -9.06 2.33 -17.39
CA GLU A 40 -7.82 1.88 -18.03
C GLU A 40 -6.61 2.33 -17.22
N CYS A 41 -6.63 3.59 -16.77
CA CYS A 41 -5.60 4.12 -15.89
C CYS A 41 -5.60 3.40 -14.53
N GLN A 42 -6.77 3.11 -13.95
CA GLN A 42 -6.89 2.44 -12.67
C GLN A 42 -6.35 1.01 -12.73
N LYS A 43 -6.66 0.24 -13.79
CA LYS A 43 -6.11 -1.12 -14.00
C LYS A 43 -4.59 -1.16 -13.97
N ILE A 44 -3.93 -0.16 -14.54
CA ILE A 44 -2.46 -0.08 -14.52
C ILE A 44 -1.95 0.14 -13.10
N VAL A 45 -2.59 1.03 -12.35
CA VAL A 45 -2.25 1.30 -10.94
C VAL A 45 -2.48 0.05 -10.10
N ASP A 46 -3.61 -0.63 -10.27
CA ASP A 46 -3.94 -1.85 -9.53
C ASP A 46 -2.94 -2.96 -9.82
N LYS A 47 -2.53 -3.14 -11.08
CA LYS A 47 -1.50 -4.12 -11.44
C LYS A 47 -0.16 -3.82 -10.77
N GLN A 48 0.24 -2.55 -10.71
CA GLN A 48 1.47 -2.13 -10.03
C GLN A 48 1.36 -2.31 -8.51
N LEU A 49 0.19 -2.02 -7.94
CA LEU A 49 -0.07 -2.18 -6.51
C LEU A 49 -0.04 -3.66 -6.11
N ALA A 50 -0.71 -4.53 -6.88
CA ALA A 50 -0.69 -5.97 -6.67
C ALA A 50 0.73 -6.55 -6.70
N LYS A 51 1.57 -6.11 -7.65
CA LYS A 51 2.98 -6.50 -7.69
C LYS A 51 3.72 -6.08 -6.42
N LYS A 52 3.56 -4.83 -5.98
CA LYS A 52 4.22 -4.32 -4.76
C LYS A 52 3.78 -5.06 -3.50
N VAL A 53 2.50 -5.43 -3.41
CA VAL A 53 1.98 -6.23 -2.30
C VAL A 53 2.65 -7.60 -2.29
N ALA A 54 2.68 -8.30 -3.43
CA ALA A 54 3.34 -9.59 -3.55
C ALA A 54 4.84 -9.52 -3.21
N ASP A 55 5.54 -8.49 -3.68
CA ASP A 55 6.97 -8.27 -3.37
C ASP A 55 7.18 -8.01 -1.86
N LYS A 56 6.24 -7.30 -1.22
CA LYS A 56 6.28 -7.06 0.23
C LYS A 56 6.10 -8.36 1.00
N GLU A 57 5.07 -9.15 0.67
CA GLU A 57 4.78 -10.42 1.32
C GLU A 57 5.93 -11.43 1.17
N ALA A 58 6.54 -11.49 -0.02
CA ALA A 58 7.71 -12.34 -0.26
C ALA A 58 8.91 -11.92 0.61
N ASN A 59 9.16 -10.61 0.75
CA ASN A 59 10.22 -10.09 1.61
C ASN A 59 9.94 -10.32 3.10
N GLU A 60 8.68 -10.21 3.53
CA GLU A 60 8.27 -10.50 4.90
C GLU A 60 8.53 -11.98 5.24
N LYS A 61 8.10 -12.91 4.38
CA LYS A 61 8.40 -14.35 4.54
C LYS A 61 9.89 -14.64 4.59
N ALA A 62 10.66 -14.08 3.65
CA ALA A 62 12.11 -14.28 3.63
C ALA A 62 12.79 -13.72 4.89
N ARG A 63 12.28 -12.62 5.47
CA ARG A 63 12.78 -12.08 6.75
C ARG A 63 12.44 -13.00 7.91
N GLU A 64 11.22 -13.53 7.95
CA GLU A 64 10.79 -14.47 8.99
C GLU A 64 11.61 -15.77 8.95
N GLU A 65 11.86 -16.32 7.77
CA GLU A 65 12.69 -17.50 7.57
C GLU A 65 14.13 -17.27 8.04
N ARG A 66 14.73 -16.13 7.67
CA ARG A 66 16.07 -15.74 8.16
C ARG A 66 16.09 -15.57 9.68
N ALA A 67 15.06 -14.95 10.26
CA ALA A 67 14.95 -14.80 11.71
C ALA A 67 14.82 -16.16 12.41
N LEU A 68 14.06 -17.10 11.85
CA LEU A 68 13.92 -18.46 12.38
C LEU A 68 15.23 -19.26 12.27
N ALA A 69 15.92 -19.18 11.13
CA ALA A 69 17.22 -19.82 10.93
C ALA A 69 18.26 -19.29 11.93
N ASN A 70 18.31 -17.97 12.14
CA ASN A 70 19.19 -17.36 13.13
C ASN A 70 18.86 -17.81 14.56
N LYS A 71 17.56 -17.96 14.91
CA LYS A 71 17.17 -18.51 16.21
C LYS A 71 17.63 -19.97 16.37
N ARG A 72 17.42 -20.82 15.35
CA ARG A 72 17.88 -22.22 15.35
C ARG A 72 19.39 -22.34 15.55
N ASN A 73 20.18 -21.57 14.80
CA ASN A 73 21.65 -21.56 14.93
C ASN A 73 22.14 -21.00 16.27
N ARG A 74 21.33 -20.26 17.03
CA ARG A 74 21.69 -19.74 18.36
C ARG A 74 21.37 -20.72 19.50
N THR A 75 20.65 -21.81 19.22
CA THR A 75 20.20 -22.77 20.24
C THR A 75 20.96 -24.10 20.17
N VAL A 76 21.90 -24.23 19.21
CA VAL A 76 22.88 -25.31 19.07
C VAL A 76 24.23 -24.77 19.51
#